data_AF-A0A934ZLC7-F1
#
_entry.id   AF-A0A934ZLC7-F1
#
_cell.length_a   1.000
_cell.length_b   1.000
_cell.length_c   1.000
_cell.angle_alpha   90.00
_cell.angle_beta   90.00
_cell.angle_gamma   90.00
#
_symmetry.space_group_name_H-M   'P 1'
#
loop_
_entity.id
_entity.type
_entity.pdbx_description
1 polymer ?
#
loop_
_entity_poly.entity_id
_entity_poly.type
_entity_poly.pdbx_seq_one_letter_code
_entity_poly.pdbx_strand_id
1 'polypeptide(L)'
;MDVPPADVPLTIEPFDPSPRGPFPPGFLWGSATAPYQIEGGLERTDWGQWERMPGRVLNGDRANDGPQSYTQFEADLDALVATHQNAYRFGFDWSRVFPTRAAWDRCAAARARPLSEFMTECRAAADPDGVAYYHRVLDAMAARRLVPMVTLYHFVLPDYLHDLSMPVDTQGFVRDGIVDDFAAWSRFAGAEYGRQVDWWITLNEPLVIAAGGYLQGVFPPGAPLNFDRVRRLVSNMIRAHARGYDALHEADTFAVAGNADAGVGGTGGRPALVSIATHNRVFRADRPGNEADEAGARAASYVNNDLFMNAIVRGDLDADADGTLTGPTDRTNDPSLRARADFIGLNYYGLSLVRGLPTLPILRGLPQQTSLPTPLPKSDLDWDLYPQGFLLVLRELRRFNLPILVTENGLADASGTNRPRYLAEHLAIVARAIREGLDVRGYFHWSIIDNFEWAEGFCPRFGLYTVDYRDPSRRRIPTPAAETMRRIIDENQVSDALLREVPAYHPPTLCHPRTDAGT
;
A
#
# COMPACT_ATOMS: atom_id res chain seq x y z
N MET A 1 -11.60 -8.76 24.26
CA MET A 1 -11.89 -7.33 24.49
C MET A 1 -12.42 -6.81 23.18
N ASP A 2 -13.69 -6.44 23.18
CA ASP A 2 -14.44 -6.04 21.99
C ASP A 2 -13.93 -4.70 21.47
N VAL A 3 -13.71 -4.61 20.17
CA VAL A 3 -13.46 -3.33 19.51
C VAL A 3 -14.77 -2.55 19.58
N PRO A 4 -14.79 -1.31 20.10
CA PRO A 4 -16.01 -0.53 20.16
C PRO A 4 -16.56 -0.35 18.72
N PRO A 5 -17.85 -0.64 18.49
CA PRO A 5 -18.47 -0.50 17.19
C PRO A 5 -18.39 0.96 16.70
N ALA A 6 -18.48 1.16 15.38
CA ALA A 6 -18.26 2.48 14.75
C ALA A 6 -19.27 3.58 15.15
N ASP A 7 -20.29 3.23 15.93
CA ASP A 7 -21.33 4.09 16.50
C ASP A 7 -21.00 4.70 17.87
N VAL A 8 -19.87 4.30 18.49
CA VAL A 8 -19.41 4.96 19.72
C VAL A 8 -18.83 6.34 19.39
N PRO A 9 -19.26 7.43 20.08
CA PRO A 9 -18.66 8.75 19.91
C PRO A 9 -17.14 8.71 19.96
N LEU A 10 -16.46 9.52 19.12
CA LEU A 10 -15.00 9.64 19.18
C LEU A 10 -14.59 10.25 20.52
N THR A 11 -14.41 9.39 21.52
CA THR A 11 -13.65 9.72 22.72
C THR A 11 -12.21 9.43 22.37
N ILE A 12 -11.42 10.48 22.14
CA ILE A 12 -9.97 10.31 21.96
C ILE A 12 -9.41 9.87 23.29
N GLU A 13 -9.23 8.56 23.45
CA GLU A 13 -8.58 8.02 24.63
C GLU A 13 -7.15 8.56 24.73
N PRO A 14 -6.65 8.79 25.96
CA PRO A 14 -5.25 9.11 26.16
C PRO A 14 -4.36 8.06 25.48
N PHE A 15 -3.28 8.52 24.86
CA PHE A 15 -2.29 7.60 24.32
C PHE A 15 -1.73 6.72 25.44
N ASP A 16 -2.05 5.43 25.40
CA ASP A 16 -1.50 4.42 26.29
C ASP A 16 -0.88 3.30 25.45
N PRO A 17 0.45 3.24 25.37
CA PRO A 17 1.12 2.17 24.66
C PRO A 17 1.34 0.93 25.57
N SER A 18 0.78 0.86 26.77
CA SER A 18 1.01 -0.24 27.71
C SER A 18 -0.08 -1.32 27.59
N PRO A 19 0.28 -2.60 27.82
CA PRO A 19 1.63 -3.12 28.01
C PRO A 19 2.41 -3.19 26.68
N ARG A 20 3.70 -2.87 26.69
CA ARG A 20 4.61 -3.07 25.54
C ARG A 20 5.90 -3.77 25.99
N GLY A 21 6.64 -4.32 25.04
CA GLY A 21 7.88 -5.05 25.29
C GLY A 21 8.68 -5.26 24.00
N PRO A 22 9.64 -6.18 24.00
CA PRO A 22 10.43 -6.42 22.81
C PRO A 22 9.60 -7.00 21.66
N PHE A 23 10.01 -6.70 20.43
CA PHE A 23 9.43 -7.31 19.23
C PHE A 23 9.90 -8.77 19.10
N PRO A 24 9.10 -9.65 18.49
CA PRO A 24 9.40 -11.08 18.44
C PRO A 24 10.66 -11.36 17.60
N PRO A 25 11.37 -12.48 17.85
CA PRO A 25 12.44 -12.92 16.97
C PRO A 25 11.95 -13.05 15.53
N GLY A 26 12.80 -12.67 14.58
CA GLY A 26 12.48 -12.75 13.16
C GLY A 26 11.55 -11.65 12.63
N PHE A 27 11.19 -10.66 13.46
CA PHE A 27 10.36 -9.52 13.05
C PHE A 27 10.99 -8.79 11.85
N LEU A 28 10.16 -8.55 10.83
CA LEU A 28 10.56 -7.83 9.63
C LEU A 28 10.56 -6.33 9.91
N TRP A 29 11.75 -5.74 9.92
CA TRP A 29 11.98 -4.31 10.02
C TRP A 29 12.29 -3.79 8.63
N GLY A 30 11.37 -3.04 8.06
CA GLY A 30 11.54 -2.55 6.70
C GLY A 30 10.96 -1.17 6.46
N SER A 31 11.08 -0.76 5.21
CA SER A 31 10.45 0.42 4.64
C SER A 31 9.85 0.05 3.30
N ALA A 32 8.89 0.84 2.84
CA ALA A 32 8.16 0.60 1.61
C ALA A 32 8.31 1.76 0.61
N THR A 33 8.27 1.44 -0.69
CA THR A 33 8.20 2.40 -1.81
C THR A 33 7.32 1.85 -2.94
N ALA A 34 7.00 2.69 -3.93
CA ALA A 34 6.36 2.28 -5.17
C ALA A 34 7.21 2.68 -6.40
N PRO A 35 7.25 1.86 -7.46
CA PRO A 35 8.10 2.10 -8.63
C PRO A 35 7.93 3.49 -9.23
N TYR A 36 6.70 3.86 -9.58
CA TYR A 36 6.43 5.14 -10.24
C TYR A 36 6.81 6.35 -9.38
N GLN A 37 6.76 6.22 -8.05
CA GLN A 37 7.06 7.31 -7.13
C GLN A 37 8.57 7.58 -6.96
N ILE A 38 9.43 6.57 -7.17
CA ILE A 38 10.88 6.67 -6.92
C ILE A 38 11.76 6.44 -8.14
N GLU A 39 11.36 5.56 -9.08
CA GLU A 39 12.23 5.08 -10.15
C GLU A 39 12.41 6.11 -11.27
N GLY A 40 11.43 7.00 -11.44
CA GLY A 40 11.30 7.89 -12.60
C GLY A 40 10.08 7.49 -13.42
N GLY A 41 9.14 8.42 -13.56
CA GLY A 41 7.83 8.21 -14.19
C GLY A 41 7.91 7.68 -15.62
N LEU A 42 7.10 6.67 -15.92
CA LEU A 42 7.01 6.08 -17.25
C LEU A 42 5.93 6.79 -18.08
N GLU A 43 6.31 7.39 -19.19
CA GLU A 43 5.40 8.23 -19.98
C GLU A 43 4.19 7.47 -20.57
N ARG A 44 4.37 6.17 -20.85
CA ARG A 44 3.39 5.27 -21.47
C ARG A 44 2.58 4.48 -20.44
N THR A 45 2.14 5.18 -19.41
CA THR A 45 1.26 4.68 -18.35
C THR A 45 0.07 5.60 -18.16
N ASP A 46 -0.97 5.14 -17.46
CA ASP A 46 -2.08 5.99 -17.03
C ASP A 46 -1.61 7.19 -16.20
N TRP A 47 -0.73 6.98 -15.22
CA TRP A 47 -0.14 8.05 -14.43
C TRP A 47 0.77 8.99 -15.25
N GLY A 48 1.52 8.45 -16.21
CA GLY A 48 2.31 9.24 -17.14
C GLY A 48 1.45 10.16 -17.99
N GLN A 49 0.30 9.68 -18.47
CA GLN A 49 -0.67 10.53 -19.15
C GLN A 49 -1.27 11.57 -18.19
N TRP A 50 -1.61 11.17 -16.96
CA TRP A 50 -2.24 12.01 -15.95
C TRP A 50 -1.38 13.20 -15.51
N GLU A 51 -0.11 12.98 -15.15
CA GLU A 51 0.77 14.05 -14.67
C GLU A 51 1.06 15.12 -15.74
N ARG A 52 0.88 14.78 -17.03
CA ARG A 52 1.01 15.73 -18.14
C ARG A 52 -0.24 16.59 -18.35
N MET A 53 -1.39 16.20 -17.77
CA MET A 53 -2.61 16.98 -17.88
C MET A 53 -2.54 18.20 -16.94
N PRO A 54 -2.81 19.42 -17.44
CA PRO A 54 -2.76 20.63 -16.61
C PRO A 54 -3.67 20.53 -15.37
N GLY A 55 -3.12 20.86 -14.20
CA GLY A 55 -3.88 20.94 -12.95
C GLY A 55 -4.20 19.59 -12.28
N ARG A 56 -3.68 18.47 -12.80
CA ARG A 56 -3.89 17.14 -12.20
C ARG A 56 -2.91 16.78 -11.09
N VAL A 57 -1.73 17.39 -11.11
CA VAL A 57 -0.69 17.23 -10.08
C VAL A 57 -0.29 18.62 -9.59
N LEU A 58 -0.13 18.75 -8.27
CA LEU A 58 0.28 19.98 -7.61
C LEU A 58 1.57 20.52 -8.24
N ASN A 59 1.59 21.83 -8.53
CA ASN A 59 2.70 22.54 -9.19
C ASN A 59 3.06 22.03 -10.61
N GLY A 60 2.31 21.07 -11.17
CA GLY A 60 2.72 20.38 -12.39
C GLY A 60 3.98 19.52 -12.19
N ASP A 61 4.27 19.10 -10.95
CA ASP A 61 5.38 18.21 -10.62
C ASP A 61 5.25 16.90 -11.42
N ARG A 62 6.39 16.33 -11.84
CA ARG A 62 6.44 15.07 -12.61
C ARG A 62 7.29 14.04 -11.90
N ALA A 63 6.87 12.79 -11.91
CA ALA A 63 7.62 11.71 -11.26
C ALA A 63 9.06 11.58 -11.79
N ASN A 64 9.30 11.96 -13.06
CA ASN A 64 10.64 12.02 -13.66
C ASN A 64 11.58 13.05 -13.03
N ASP A 65 11.10 14.01 -12.24
CA ASP A 65 11.97 14.94 -11.52
C ASP A 65 12.33 14.43 -10.11
N GLY A 66 11.84 13.25 -9.73
CA GLY A 66 11.94 12.68 -8.39
C GLY A 66 13.29 12.02 -8.05
N PRO A 67 13.27 10.95 -7.23
CA PRO A 67 14.48 10.34 -6.67
C PRO A 67 15.43 9.62 -7.64
N GLN A 68 14.96 9.22 -8.82
CA GLN A 68 15.78 8.53 -9.84
C GLN A 68 16.33 7.17 -9.38
N SER A 69 15.56 6.39 -8.62
CA SER A 69 15.98 5.08 -8.10
C SER A 69 16.26 4.05 -9.19
N TYR A 70 15.76 4.23 -10.42
CA TYR A 70 16.09 3.32 -11.53
C TYR A 70 17.61 3.23 -11.78
N THR A 71 18.33 4.32 -11.55
CA THR A 71 19.80 4.37 -11.67
C THR A 71 20.51 4.46 -10.32
N GLN A 72 19.78 4.69 -9.22
CA GLN A 72 20.35 5.01 -7.90
C GLN A 72 19.84 4.13 -6.75
N PHE A 73 19.16 3.01 -7.03
CA PHE A 73 18.58 2.14 -6.00
C PHE A 73 19.59 1.67 -4.94
N GLU A 74 20.88 1.53 -5.27
CA GLU A 74 21.93 1.17 -4.32
C GLU A 74 21.98 2.15 -3.12
N ALA A 75 21.81 3.45 -3.36
CA ALA A 75 21.78 4.45 -2.30
C ALA A 75 20.53 4.32 -1.41
N ASP A 76 19.41 3.85 -1.97
CA ASP A 76 18.19 3.58 -1.21
C ASP A 76 18.36 2.32 -0.34
N LEU A 77 19.04 1.29 -0.86
CA LEU A 77 19.40 0.09 -0.11
C LEU A 77 20.42 0.38 1.00
N ASP A 78 21.37 1.28 0.75
CA ASP A 78 22.32 1.72 1.78
C ASP A 78 21.63 2.48 2.92
N ALA A 79 20.57 3.24 2.63
CA ALA A 79 19.75 3.88 3.64
C ALA A 79 19.00 2.88 4.55
N LEU A 80 18.50 1.78 3.97
CA LEU A 80 17.90 0.66 4.72
C LEU A 80 18.92 0.02 5.66
N VAL A 81 20.12 -0.29 5.14
CA VAL A 81 21.21 -0.88 5.94
C VAL A 81 21.67 0.07 7.04
N ALA A 82 21.81 1.37 6.75
CA ALA A 82 22.23 2.39 7.72
C ALA A 82 21.23 2.57 8.88
N THR A 83 19.97 2.22 8.66
CA THR A 83 18.93 2.20 9.70
C THR A 83 18.69 0.81 10.29
N HIS A 84 19.56 -0.16 9.98
CA HIS A 84 19.55 -1.54 10.46
C HIS A 84 18.29 -2.34 10.09
N GLN A 85 17.61 -1.93 9.02
CA GLN A 85 16.46 -2.65 8.50
C GLN A 85 16.89 -3.96 7.85
N ASN A 86 16.02 -4.97 7.90
CA ASN A 86 16.27 -6.31 7.38
C ASN A 86 15.33 -6.70 6.23
N ALA A 87 14.41 -5.82 5.83
CA ALA A 87 13.49 -6.04 4.73
C ALA A 87 13.23 -4.77 3.94
N TYR A 88 12.85 -4.94 2.68
CA TYR A 88 12.42 -3.84 1.83
C TYR A 88 11.21 -4.26 1.00
N ARG A 89 10.15 -3.47 1.12
CA ARG A 89 8.98 -3.60 0.27
C ARG A 89 9.08 -2.64 -0.90
N PHE A 90 9.03 -3.16 -2.11
CA PHE A 90 9.00 -2.36 -3.33
C PHE A 90 8.04 -2.99 -4.33
N GLY A 91 8.03 -2.54 -5.58
CA GLY A 91 7.16 -3.11 -6.60
C GLY A 91 7.86 -3.37 -7.93
N PHE A 92 7.16 -4.09 -8.80
CA PHE A 92 7.54 -4.22 -10.21
C PHE A 92 6.59 -3.35 -11.05
N ASP A 93 7.15 -2.60 -11.99
CA ASP A 93 6.37 -1.84 -12.96
C ASP A 93 6.14 -2.69 -14.21
N TRP A 94 4.86 -3.00 -14.46
CA TRP A 94 4.45 -3.80 -15.62
C TRP A 94 4.92 -3.16 -16.93
N SER A 95 4.83 -1.84 -17.05
CA SER A 95 5.21 -1.10 -18.28
C SER A 95 6.70 -1.11 -18.51
N ARG A 96 7.49 -1.32 -17.46
CA ARG A 96 8.94 -1.47 -17.58
C ARG A 96 9.32 -2.84 -18.14
N VAL A 97 8.62 -3.89 -17.71
CA VAL A 97 8.87 -5.27 -18.19
C VAL A 97 8.23 -5.53 -19.56
N PHE A 98 7.04 -5.00 -19.80
CA PHE A 98 6.32 -5.12 -21.07
C PHE A 98 5.93 -3.72 -21.57
N PRO A 99 6.81 -3.00 -22.28
CA PRO A 99 6.59 -1.60 -22.63
C PRO A 99 5.58 -1.37 -23.76
N THR A 100 5.14 -2.43 -24.46
CA THR A 100 4.25 -2.29 -25.62
C THR A 100 3.12 -3.31 -25.58
N ARG A 101 1.99 -2.94 -26.22
CA ARG A 101 0.85 -3.84 -26.41
C ARG A 101 1.25 -5.13 -27.13
N ALA A 102 2.09 -5.03 -28.17
CA ALA A 102 2.53 -6.19 -28.95
C ALA A 102 3.36 -7.16 -28.10
N ALA A 103 4.25 -6.64 -27.24
CA ALA A 103 5.01 -7.45 -26.29
C ALA A 103 4.08 -8.16 -25.30
N TRP A 104 3.15 -7.41 -24.69
CA TRP A 104 2.19 -7.99 -23.76
C TRP A 104 1.29 -9.04 -24.41
N ASP A 105 0.70 -8.75 -25.56
CA ASP A 105 -0.20 -9.67 -26.28
C ASP A 105 0.51 -10.98 -26.63
N ARG A 106 1.80 -10.92 -27.01
CA ARG A 106 2.59 -12.13 -27.28
C ARG A 106 2.73 -13.01 -26.04
N CYS A 107 3.06 -12.43 -24.89
CA CYS A 107 3.14 -13.16 -23.63
C CYS A 107 1.76 -13.69 -23.19
N ALA A 108 0.75 -12.82 -23.18
CA ALA A 108 -0.60 -13.12 -22.74
C ALA A 108 -1.30 -14.18 -23.61
N ALA A 109 -0.96 -14.29 -24.89
CA ALA A 109 -1.46 -15.35 -25.78
C ALA A 109 -1.02 -16.75 -25.35
N ALA A 110 0.09 -16.86 -24.60
CA ALA A 110 0.61 -18.13 -24.10
C ALA A 110 0.10 -18.49 -22.69
N ARG A 111 -0.77 -17.66 -22.07
CA ARG A 111 -1.18 -17.79 -20.65
C ARG A 111 -1.77 -19.13 -20.22
N ALA A 112 -2.36 -19.88 -21.17
CA ALA A 112 -2.95 -21.20 -20.92
C ALA A 112 -2.01 -22.37 -21.31
N ARG A 113 -0.82 -22.09 -21.84
CA ARG A 113 0.18 -23.10 -22.19
C ARG A 113 0.95 -23.57 -20.95
N PRO A 114 1.63 -24.72 -20.99
CA PRO A 114 2.51 -25.16 -19.91
C PRO A 114 3.51 -24.06 -19.51
N LEU A 115 3.89 -24.00 -18.22
CA LEU A 115 4.71 -22.91 -17.67
C LEU A 115 6.01 -22.66 -18.46
N SER A 116 6.67 -23.71 -18.93
CA SER A 116 7.89 -23.60 -19.74
C SER A 116 7.68 -22.91 -21.09
N GLU A 117 6.56 -23.20 -21.76
CA GLU A 117 6.19 -22.56 -23.04
C GLU A 117 5.74 -21.12 -22.82
N PHE A 118 4.93 -20.88 -21.78
CA PHE A 118 4.53 -19.55 -21.35
C PHE A 118 5.77 -18.66 -21.10
N MET A 119 6.72 -19.13 -20.30
CA MET A 119 7.94 -18.38 -19.99
C MET A 119 8.83 -18.17 -21.21
N THR A 120 8.87 -19.11 -22.16
CA THR A 120 9.60 -18.95 -23.41
C THR A 120 9.06 -17.77 -24.23
N GLU A 121 7.74 -17.67 -24.39
CA GLU A 121 7.12 -16.57 -25.13
C GLU A 121 7.23 -15.24 -24.38
N CYS A 122 7.02 -15.24 -23.06
CA CYS A 122 7.07 -14.02 -22.26
C CYS A 122 8.50 -13.44 -22.18
N ARG A 123 9.53 -14.26 -21.97
CA ARG A 123 10.93 -13.78 -21.97
C ARG A 123 11.37 -13.26 -23.35
N ALA A 124 10.87 -13.87 -24.41
CA ALA A 124 11.14 -13.40 -25.77
C ALA A 124 10.39 -12.10 -26.13
N ALA A 125 9.38 -11.72 -25.34
CA ALA A 125 8.58 -10.52 -25.55
C ALA A 125 8.92 -9.38 -24.58
N ALA A 126 9.37 -9.71 -23.36
CA ALA A 126 9.72 -8.75 -22.32
C ALA A 126 10.92 -7.88 -22.73
N ASP A 127 10.97 -6.67 -22.17
CA ASP A 127 12.13 -5.80 -22.27
C ASP A 127 13.28 -6.38 -21.42
N PRO A 128 14.43 -6.73 -22.02
CA PRO A 128 15.53 -7.32 -21.29
C PRO A 128 16.14 -6.39 -20.24
N ASP A 129 16.13 -5.07 -20.46
CA ASP A 129 16.67 -4.10 -19.51
C ASP A 129 15.73 -3.93 -18.31
N GLY A 130 14.41 -3.96 -18.57
CA GLY A 130 13.39 -3.96 -17.52
C GLY A 130 13.47 -5.19 -16.61
N VAL A 131 13.63 -6.38 -17.20
CA VAL A 131 13.83 -7.62 -16.43
C VAL A 131 15.15 -7.59 -15.66
N ALA A 132 16.25 -7.22 -16.32
CA ALA A 132 17.57 -7.17 -15.70
C ALA A 132 17.65 -6.15 -14.56
N TYR A 133 16.92 -5.03 -14.65
CA TYR A 133 16.88 -4.04 -13.57
C TYR A 133 16.35 -4.64 -12.26
N TYR A 134 15.22 -5.35 -12.28
CA TYR A 134 14.66 -5.92 -11.06
C TYR A 134 15.53 -7.05 -10.48
N HIS A 135 16.18 -7.86 -11.33
CA HIS A 135 17.20 -8.80 -10.85
C HIS A 135 18.36 -8.09 -10.16
N ARG A 136 18.87 -6.97 -10.71
CA ARG A 136 19.95 -6.20 -10.06
C ARG A 136 19.53 -5.65 -8.69
N VAL A 137 18.30 -5.15 -8.56
CA VAL A 137 17.77 -4.69 -7.27
C VAL A 137 17.74 -5.85 -6.26
N LEU A 138 17.18 -7.00 -6.66
CA LEU A 138 17.08 -8.18 -5.81
C LEU A 138 18.45 -8.77 -5.43
N ASP A 139 19.41 -8.81 -6.36
CA ASP A 139 20.78 -9.24 -6.10
C ASP A 139 21.48 -8.32 -5.10
N ALA A 140 21.30 -7.01 -5.26
CA ALA A 140 21.86 -6.00 -4.35
C ALA A 140 21.22 -6.06 -2.95
N MET A 141 19.94 -6.40 -2.86
CA MET A 141 19.25 -6.68 -1.60
C MET A 141 19.79 -7.95 -0.93
N ALA A 142 19.96 -9.03 -1.69
CA ALA A 142 20.53 -10.28 -1.17
C ALA A 142 21.96 -10.08 -0.65
N ALA A 143 22.79 -9.31 -1.36
CA ALA A 143 24.13 -8.94 -0.92
C ALA A 143 24.14 -8.17 0.41
N ARG A 144 23.06 -7.45 0.72
CA ARG A 144 22.83 -6.71 1.97
C ARG A 144 22.02 -7.48 3.02
N ARG A 145 21.64 -8.73 2.72
CA ARG A 145 20.78 -9.59 3.56
C ARG A 145 19.42 -8.94 3.85
N LEU A 146 18.87 -8.23 2.87
CA LEU A 146 17.53 -7.67 2.93
C LEU A 146 16.54 -8.67 2.34
N VAL A 147 15.43 -8.90 3.05
CA VAL A 147 14.30 -9.71 2.58
C VAL A 147 13.44 -8.88 1.63
N PRO A 148 13.24 -9.31 0.37
CA PRO A 148 12.36 -8.62 -0.56
C PRO A 148 10.90 -8.97 -0.34
N MET A 149 10.07 -7.93 -0.31
CA MET A 149 8.61 -8.04 -0.43
C MET A 149 8.17 -7.26 -1.67
N VAL A 150 7.60 -7.96 -2.66
CA VAL A 150 7.31 -7.36 -3.97
C VAL A 150 5.81 -7.13 -4.15
N THR A 151 5.46 -5.90 -4.52
CA THR A 151 4.11 -5.50 -4.91
C THR A 151 3.97 -5.54 -6.44
N LEU A 152 3.03 -6.34 -6.97
CA LEU A 152 2.85 -6.52 -8.41
C LEU A 152 2.01 -5.42 -9.08
N TYR A 153 1.18 -4.73 -8.32
CA TYR A 153 0.41 -3.58 -8.78
C TYR A 153 0.33 -2.52 -7.69
N HIS A 154 0.95 -1.38 -7.98
CA HIS A 154 0.90 -0.18 -7.16
C HIS A 154 0.40 0.99 -8.01
N PHE A 155 -0.89 0.96 -8.33
CA PHE A 155 -1.68 2.03 -8.96
C PHE A 155 -1.39 2.40 -10.42
N VAL A 156 -0.30 1.90 -10.99
CA VAL A 156 0.11 2.26 -12.36
C VAL A 156 -0.13 1.10 -13.32
N LEU A 157 -0.78 1.39 -14.43
CA LEU A 157 -0.95 0.46 -15.55
C LEU A 157 -0.31 1.01 -16.82
N PRO A 158 0.21 0.13 -17.70
CA PRO A 158 0.56 0.51 -19.06
C PRO A 158 -0.64 1.12 -19.80
N ASP A 159 -0.37 2.09 -20.67
CA ASP A 159 -1.40 2.77 -21.47
C ASP A 159 -2.26 1.78 -22.28
N TYR A 160 -1.67 0.69 -22.76
CA TYR A 160 -2.38 -0.34 -23.51
C TYR A 160 -3.34 -1.21 -22.68
N LEU A 161 -3.32 -1.08 -21.34
CA LEU A 161 -4.32 -1.64 -20.44
C LEU A 161 -5.26 -0.56 -19.90
N HIS A 162 -4.75 0.65 -19.70
CA HIS A 162 -5.50 1.80 -19.21
C HIS A 162 -5.05 3.10 -19.91
N ASP A 163 -5.69 3.41 -21.03
CA ASP A 163 -5.45 4.64 -21.78
C ASP A 163 -6.53 5.66 -21.40
N LEU A 164 -6.11 6.81 -20.88
CA LEU A 164 -7.04 7.86 -20.46
C LEU A 164 -7.70 8.56 -21.65
N SER A 165 -7.10 8.47 -22.84
CA SER A 165 -7.67 8.97 -24.09
C SER A 165 -8.64 8.01 -24.78
N MET A 166 -8.58 6.71 -24.45
CA MET A 166 -9.41 5.65 -25.02
C MET A 166 -10.21 4.93 -23.92
N PRO A 167 -11.15 5.62 -23.24
CA PRO A 167 -11.78 5.15 -22.01
C PRO A 167 -12.86 4.07 -22.24
N VAL A 168 -12.89 3.41 -23.40
CA VAL A 168 -13.81 2.30 -23.74
C VAL A 168 -13.05 0.98 -23.82
N ASP A 169 -11.98 0.93 -24.61
CA ASP A 169 -11.25 -0.30 -24.90
C ASP A 169 -10.23 -0.67 -23.80
N THR A 170 -9.63 0.36 -23.19
CA THR A 170 -8.56 0.25 -22.20
C THR A 170 -8.99 0.92 -20.91
N GLN A 171 -9.80 0.21 -20.11
CA GLN A 171 -10.37 0.72 -18.85
C GLN A 171 -9.72 0.11 -17.59
N GLY A 172 -8.46 -0.33 -17.67
CA GLY A 172 -7.75 -0.90 -16.54
C GLY A 172 -8.54 -2.04 -15.88
N PHE A 173 -8.73 -1.96 -14.56
CA PHE A 173 -9.47 -2.97 -13.80
C PHE A 173 -10.99 -3.01 -14.06
N VAL A 174 -11.55 -2.05 -14.78
CA VAL A 174 -12.97 -2.10 -15.16
C VAL A 174 -13.21 -3.09 -16.30
N ARG A 175 -12.25 -3.36 -17.20
CA ARG A 175 -12.49 -4.27 -18.35
C ARG A 175 -12.52 -5.74 -17.92
N ASP A 176 -13.24 -6.59 -18.65
CA ASP A 176 -13.36 -8.02 -18.32
C ASP A 176 -12.03 -8.79 -18.44
N GLY A 177 -11.21 -8.48 -19.46
CA GLY A 177 -9.94 -9.17 -19.72
C GLY A 177 -8.83 -8.91 -18.69
N ILE A 178 -8.96 -7.92 -17.82
CA ILE A 178 -7.88 -7.54 -16.88
C ILE A 178 -7.57 -8.64 -15.87
N VAL A 179 -8.55 -9.46 -15.52
CA VAL A 179 -8.36 -10.55 -14.56
C VAL A 179 -7.42 -11.61 -15.14
N ASP A 180 -7.60 -11.97 -16.42
CA ASP A 180 -6.71 -12.89 -17.13
C ASP A 180 -5.31 -12.30 -17.30
N ASP A 181 -5.24 -11.02 -17.68
CA ASP A 181 -3.95 -10.37 -17.91
C ASP A 181 -3.16 -10.21 -16.61
N PHE A 182 -3.81 -9.84 -15.51
CA PHE A 182 -3.16 -9.73 -14.21
C PHE A 182 -2.71 -11.09 -13.66
N ALA A 183 -3.48 -12.16 -13.91
CA ALA A 183 -3.06 -13.52 -13.57
C ALA A 183 -1.83 -13.95 -14.39
N ALA A 184 -1.78 -13.62 -15.69
CA ALA A 184 -0.60 -13.88 -16.52
C ALA A 184 0.62 -13.06 -16.07
N TRP A 185 0.43 -11.80 -15.67
CA TRP A 185 1.48 -10.96 -15.10
C TRP A 185 2.05 -11.57 -13.81
N SER A 186 1.16 -12.01 -12.92
CA SER A 186 1.53 -12.68 -11.66
C SER A 186 2.27 -14.00 -11.91
N ARG A 187 1.81 -14.80 -12.88
CA ARG A 187 2.46 -16.05 -13.32
C ARG A 187 3.88 -15.79 -13.82
N PHE A 188 4.07 -14.75 -14.63
CA PHE A 188 5.39 -14.37 -15.13
C PHE A 188 6.29 -13.94 -13.97
N ALA A 189 5.81 -13.09 -13.07
CA ALA A 189 6.59 -12.60 -11.94
C ALA A 189 7.05 -13.74 -11.01
N GLY A 190 6.15 -14.66 -10.65
CA GLY A 190 6.49 -15.82 -9.81
C GLY A 190 7.52 -16.73 -10.48
N ALA A 191 7.38 -17.01 -11.78
CA ALA A 191 8.32 -17.89 -12.48
C ALA A 191 9.69 -17.24 -12.77
N GLU A 192 9.71 -15.92 -13.00
CA GLU A 192 10.95 -15.20 -13.30
C GLU A 192 11.75 -14.91 -12.03
N TYR A 193 11.09 -14.42 -10.98
CA TYR A 193 11.75 -13.86 -9.79
C TYR A 193 11.57 -14.70 -8.52
N GLY A 194 10.76 -15.78 -8.53
CA GLY A 194 10.49 -16.60 -7.34
C GLY A 194 11.72 -17.22 -6.68
N ARG A 195 12.84 -17.36 -7.41
CA ARG A 195 14.13 -17.77 -6.81
C ARG A 195 14.75 -16.72 -5.87
N GLN A 196 14.24 -15.49 -5.89
CA GLN A 196 14.76 -14.35 -5.13
C GLN A 196 13.70 -13.71 -4.24
N VAL A 197 12.42 -14.10 -4.36
CA VAL A 197 11.29 -13.44 -3.70
C VAL A 197 10.30 -14.50 -3.21
N ASP A 198 10.04 -14.55 -1.90
CA ASP A 198 8.95 -15.36 -1.35
C ASP A 198 7.75 -14.52 -0.88
N TRP A 199 7.94 -13.22 -0.61
CA TRP A 199 6.89 -12.34 -0.09
C TRP A 199 6.25 -11.51 -1.20
N TRP A 200 4.99 -11.80 -1.50
CA TRP A 200 4.26 -11.20 -2.61
C TRP A 200 3.02 -10.44 -2.14
N ILE A 201 2.87 -9.22 -2.64
CA ILE A 201 1.65 -8.42 -2.55
C ILE A 201 1.12 -8.27 -3.97
N THR A 202 -0.08 -8.78 -4.26
CA THR A 202 -0.64 -8.64 -5.61
C THR A 202 -1.07 -7.20 -5.87
N LEU A 203 -1.85 -6.62 -4.95
CA LEU A 203 -2.47 -5.31 -5.10
C LEU A 203 -2.16 -4.45 -3.87
N ASN A 204 -1.71 -3.21 -4.11
CA ASN A 204 -1.71 -2.17 -3.09
C ASN A 204 -3.07 -1.45 -3.08
N GLU A 205 -3.64 -1.28 -1.89
CA GLU A 205 -4.79 -0.41 -1.58
C GLU A 205 -5.87 -0.32 -2.66
N PRO A 206 -6.50 -1.46 -3.03
CA PRO A 206 -7.41 -1.51 -4.18
C PRO A 206 -8.56 -0.50 -4.11
N LEU A 207 -9.04 -0.19 -2.90
CA LEU A 207 -10.14 0.75 -2.69
C LEU A 207 -9.73 2.22 -2.80
N VAL A 208 -8.45 2.55 -2.65
CA VAL A 208 -7.95 3.92 -2.89
C VAL A 208 -8.05 4.26 -4.37
N ILE A 209 -7.73 3.33 -5.27
CA ILE A 209 -7.92 3.52 -6.72
C ILE A 209 -9.40 3.63 -7.08
N ALA A 210 -10.25 2.79 -6.46
CA ALA A 210 -11.69 2.87 -6.67
C ALA A 210 -12.25 4.26 -6.28
N ALA A 211 -11.87 4.75 -5.10
CA ALA A 211 -12.30 6.04 -4.60
C ALA A 211 -11.67 7.22 -5.38
N GLY A 212 -10.34 7.26 -5.48
CA GLY A 212 -9.61 8.34 -6.15
C GLY A 212 -9.95 8.46 -7.64
N GLY A 213 -10.05 7.33 -8.35
CA GLY A 213 -10.28 7.30 -9.79
C GLY A 213 -11.74 7.52 -10.20
N TYR A 214 -12.69 6.90 -9.49
CA TYR A 214 -14.09 6.80 -9.93
C TYR A 214 -15.13 7.40 -8.98
N LEU A 215 -14.76 7.78 -7.74
CA LEU A 215 -15.65 8.52 -6.84
C LEU A 215 -15.26 10.00 -6.76
N GLN A 216 -13.99 10.29 -6.47
CA GLN A 216 -13.44 11.64 -6.27
C GLN A 216 -12.92 12.26 -7.56
N GLY A 217 -12.32 11.45 -8.44
CA GLY A 217 -11.75 11.91 -9.71
C GLY A 217 -10.39 12.62 -9.60
N VAL A 218 -9.66 12.36 -8.51
CA VAL A 218 -8.32 12.92 -8.22
C VAL A 218 -7.18 12.03 -8.71
N PHE A 219 -7.44 10.76 -8.98
CA PHE A 219 -6.50 9.81 -9.59
C PHE A 219 -6.97 9.41 -11.00
N PRO A 220 -6.11 8.82 -11.85
CA PRO A 220 -6.54 8.23 -13.11
C PRO A 220 -7.72 7.25 -12.92
N PRO A 221 -8.76 7.28 -13.76
CA PRO A 221 -8.92 8.11 -14.97
C PRO A 221 -9.59 9.48 -14.74
N GLY A 222 -9.85 9.89 -13.49
CA GLY A 222 -10.51 11.16 -13.19
C GLY A 222 -11.99 11.17 -13.56
N ALA A 223 -12.70 10.06 -13.32
CA ALA A 223 -14.09 9.85 -13.73
C ALA A 223 -15.04 9.79 -12.50
N PRO A 224 -15.28 10.91 -11.80
CA PRO A 224 -15.98 10.94 -10.52
C PRO A 224 -17.44 10.46 -10.63
N LEU A 225 -18.01 10.05 -9.50
CA LEU A 225 -19.41 9.62 -9.35
C LEU A 225 -19.84 8.46 -10.26
N ASN A 226 -18.92 7.56 -10.63
CA ASN A 226 -19.19 6.43 -11.52
C ASN A 226 -19.30 5.10 -10.76
N PHE A 227 -20.41 4.91 -10.04
CA PHE A 227 -20.61 3.77 -9.13
C PHE A 227 -20.61 2.40 -9.82
N ASP A 228 -21.13 2.28 -11.04
CA ASP A 228 -21.12 1.01 -11.77
C ASP A 228 -19.68 0.59 -12.12
N ARG A 229 -18.83 1.56 -12.49
CA ARG A 229 -17.40 1.30 -12.70
C ARG A 229 -16.69 0.95 -11.39
N VAL A 230 -17.02 1.59 -10.27
CA VAL A 230 -16.49 1.22 -8.95
C VAL A 230 -16.79 -0.23 -8.63
N ARG A 231 -18.06 -0.66 -8.74
CA ARG A 231 -18.45 -2.06 -8.46
C ARG A 231 -17.72 -3.05 -9.35
N ARG A 232 -17.65 -2.77 -10.65
CA ARG A 232 -16.96 -3.63 -11.61
C ARG A 232 -15.46 -3.69 -11.33
N LEU A 233 -14.83 -2.55 -11.05
CA LEU A 233 -13.42 -2.45 -10.70
C LEU A 233 -13.10 -3.26 -9.43
N VAL A 234 -13.85 -3.05 -8.35
CA VAL A 234 -13.62 -3.75 -7.07
C VAL A 234 -13.81 -5.26 -7.25
N SER A 235 -14.90 -5.68 -7.91
CA SER A 235 -15.14 -7.10 -8.21
C SER A 235 -14.02 -7.72 -9.05
N ASN A 236 -13.53 -7.01 -10.06
CA ASN A 236 -12.44 -7.48 -10.90
C ASN A 236 -11.11 -7.51 -10.16
N MET A 237 -10.81 -6.53 -9.30
CA MET A 237 -9.60 -6.54 -8.47
C MET A 237 -9.60 -7.71 -7.48
N ILE A 238 -10.74 -8.01 -6.85
CA ILE A 238 -10.88 -9.19 -5.97
C ILE A 238 -10.56 -10.48 -6.76
N ARG A 239 -11.16 -10.65 -7.94
CA ARG A 239 -10.91 -11.81 -8.81
C ARG A 239 -9.48 -11.86 -9.35
N ALA A 240 -8.91 -10.70 -9.68
CA ALA A 240 -7.54 -10.57 -10.17
C ALA A 240 -6.53 -10.94 -9.10
N HIS A 241 -6.75 -10.49 -7.85
CA HIS A 241 -5.96 -10.95 -6.71
C HIS A 241 -6.08 -12.47 -6.53
N ALA A 242 -7.30 -13.02 -6.49
CA ALA A 242 -7.48 -14.46 -6.28
C ALA A 242 -6.80 -15.31 -7.36
N ARG A 243 -6.90 -14.90 -8.64
CA ARG A 243 -6.21 -15.60 -9.74
C ARG A 243 -4.70 -15.32 -9.78
N GLY A 244 -4.26 -14.14 -9.36
CA GLY A 244 -2.85 -13.81 -9.19
C GLY A 244 -2.21 -14.63 -8.06
N TYR A 245 -2.94 -14.85 -6.97
CA TYR A 245 -2.56 -15.73 -5.87
C TYR A 245 -2.33 -17.16 -6.38
N ASP A 246 -3.33 -17.74 -7.06
CA ASP A 246 -3.22 -19.10 -7.60
C ASP A 246 -2.06 -19.20 -8.62
N ALA A 247 -1.88 -18.17 -9.46
CA ALA A 247 -0.79 -18.11 -10.45
C ALA A 247 0.61 -17.99 -9.82
N LEU A 248 0.76 -17.23 -8.74
CA LEU A 248 2.02 -17.11 -8.01
C LEU A 248 2.39 -18.44 -7.35
N HIS A 249 1.46 -19.08 -6.64
CA HIS A 249 1.71 -20.39 -6.01
C HIS A 249 1.96 -21.50 -7.02
N GLU A 250 1.42 -21.41 -8.24
CA GLU A 250 1.75 -22.34 -9.33
C GLU A 250 3.17 -22.11 -9.87
N ALA A 251 3.55 -20.85 -10.06
CA ALA A 251 4.77 -20.47 -10.77
C ALA A 251 6.02 -20.42 -9.87
N ASP A 252 5.85 -19.98 -8.63
CA ASP A 252 6.90 -19.86 -7.63
C ASP A 252 6.94 -21.11 -6.74
N THR A 253 7.95 -21.93 -6.99
CA THR A 253 8.14 -23.23 -6.33
C THR A 253 9.46 -23.29 -5.56
N PHE A 254 10.15 -22.16 -5.39
CA PHE A 254 11.45 -22.08 -4.73
C PHE A 254 11.33 -21.32 -3.42
N ALA A 255 11.50 -22.01 -2.29
CA ALA A 255 11.75 -21.31 -1.03
C ALA A 255 13.18 -20.76 -1.04
N VAL A 256 13.35 -19.45 -0.89
CA VAL A 256 14.67 -18.83 -0.82
C VAL A 256 15.41 -19.37 0.41
N ALA A 257 16.61 -19.92 0.23
CA ALA A 257 17.33 -20.65 1.26
C ALA A 257 17.57 -19.86 2.57
N GLY A 258 17.65 -18.52 2.50
CA GLY A 258 17.77 -17.64 3.67
C GLY A 258 16.46 -17.35 4.40
N ASN A 259 15.32 -17.52 3.73
CA ASN A 259 13.98 -17.28 4.28
C ASN A 259 13.28 -18.61 4.63
N ALA A 260 13.87 -19.76 4.31
CA ALA A 260 13.25 -21.06 4.57
C ALA A 260 13.13 -21.38 6.08
N ASP A 261 14.08 -20.91 6.89
CA ASP A 261 14.07 -21.11 8.34
C ASP A 261 13.15 -20.11 9.05
N ALA A 262 12.68 -20.44 10.26
CA ALA A 262 11.84 -19.55 11.09
C ALA A 262 12.59 -18.31 11.65
N GLY A 263 13.69 -17.90 11.02
CA GLY A 263 14.48 -16.73 11.35
C GLY A 263 13.88 -15.43 10.82
N VAL A 264 14.74 -14.44 10.57
CA VAL A 264 14.33 -13.13 10.01
C VAL A 264 13.69 -13.33 8.65
N GLY A 265 12.42 -12.93 8.52
CA GLY A 265 11.66 -13.07 7.27
C GLY A 265 11.29 -14.49 6.90
N GLY A 266 11.36 -15.41 7.87
CA GLY A 266 11.09 -16.82 7.70
C GLY A 266 9.71 -17.10 7.11
N THR A 267 9.66 -17.79 5.99
CA THR A 267 8.43 -18.29 5.37
C THR A 267 8.04 -19.67 5.87
N GLY A 268 8.90 -20.30 6.70
CA GLY A 268 8.71 -21.67 7.17
C GLY A 268 8.84 -22.68 6.03
N GLY A 269 9.71 -22.40 5.05
CA GLY A 269 9.95 -23.24 3.88
C GLY A 269 8.87 -23.14 2.81
N ARG A 270 7.94 -22.19 2.93
CA ARG A 270 6.92 -21.94 1.90
C ARG A 270 7.55 -21.14 0.75
N PRO A 271 7.43 -21.60 -0.50
CA PRO A 271 7.96 -20.89 -1.68
C PRO A 271 7.37 -19.50 -1.88
N ALA A 272 6.07 -19.36 -1.65
CA ALA A 272 5.37 -18.10 -1.79
C ALA A 272 4.46 -17.86 -0.59
N LEU A 273 4.45 -16.62 -0.13
CA LEU A 273 3.46 -16.03 0.76
C LEU A 273 2.82 -14.87 0.02
N VAL A 274 1.53 -14.98 -0.26
CA VAL A 274 0.83 -14.04 -1.13
C VAL A 274 -0.36 -13.41 -0.41
N SER A 275 -0.49 -12.08 -0.53
CA SER A 275 -1.68 -11.36 -0.07
C SER A 275 -1.85 -10.01 -0.81
N ILE A 276 -2.67 -9.13 -0.25
CA ILE A 276 -2.77 -7.70 -0.60
C ILE A 276 -2.20 -6.82 0.51
N ALA A 277 -1.93 -5.55 0.19
CA ALA A 277 -1.82 -4.49 1.17
C ALA A 277 -3.14 -3.70 1.20
N THR A 278 -3.85 -3.75 2.32
CA THR A 278 -5.14 -3.05 2.51
C THR A 278 -4.96 -1.80 3.35
N HIS A 279 -5.55 -0.68 2.91
CA HIS A 279 -5.57 0.57 3.67
C HIS A 279 -6.75 0.56 4.64
N ASN A 280 -6.49 0.21 5.89
CA ASN A 280 -7.55 0.22 6.91
C ASN A 280 -7.47 1.46 7.78
N ARG A 281 -8.63 1.96 8.17
CA ARG A 281 -8.78 3.24 8.86
C ARG A 281 -9.84 3.17 9.94
N VAL A 282 -9.76 4.09 10.89
CA VAL A 282 -10.86 4.29 11.83
C VAL A 282 -11.90 5.18 11.17
N PHE A 283 -13.15 4.74 11.12
CA PHE A 283 -14.29 5.55 10.70
C PHE A 283 -15.18 5.87 11.90
N ARG A 284 -15.57 7.14 12.05
CA ARG A 284 -16.48 7.59 13.10
C ARG A 284 -17.52 8.55 12.53
N ALA A 285 -18.67 8.63 13.17
CA ALA A 285 -19.67 9.64 12.87
C ALA A 285 -19.08 11.05 13.11
N ASP A 286 -19.27 11.96 12.16
CA ASP A 286 -18.86 13.36 12.35
C ASP A 286 -19.72 14.05 13.42
N ARG A 287 -21.00 13.69 13.51
CA ARG A 287 -21.89 14.08 14.63
C ARG A 287 -22.27 12.83 15.43
N PRO A 288 -21.56 12.52 16.53
CA PRO A 288 -21.94 11.41 17.39
C PRO A 288 -23.39 11.53 17.91
N GLY A 289 -24.12 10.42 17.94
CA GLY A 289 -25.55 10.38 18.25
C GLY A 289 -26.47 10.72 17.07
N ASN A 290 -25.93 11.09 15.91
CA ASN A 290 -26.70 11.22 14.69
C ASN A 290 -26.76 9.88 13.95
N GLU A 291 -27.96 9.28 13.87
CA GLU A 291 -28.16 7.94 13.30
C GLU A 291 -27.64 7.80 11.86
N ALA A 292 -27.77 8.84 11.03
CA ALA A 292 -27.30 8.81 9.65
C ALA A 292 -25.77 8.81 9.57
N ASP A 293 -25.09 9.64 10.37
CA ASP A 293 -23.63 9.68 10.41
C ASP A 293 -23.06 8.37 10.97
N GLU A 294 -23.70 7.77 11.97
CA GLU A 294 -23.29 6.47 12.53
C GLU A 294 -23.50 5.32 11.54
N ALA A 295 -24.64 5.31 10.83
CA ALA A 295 -24.89 4.34 9.76
C ALA A 295 -23.89 4.51 8.61
N GLY A 296 -23.58 5.75 8.24
CA GLY A 296 -22.56 6.08 7.25
C GLY A 296 -21.17 5.61 7.68
N ALA A 297 -20.79 5.83 8.94
CA ALA A 297 -19.50 5.39 9.48
C ALA A 297 -19.37 3.85 9.48
N ARG A 298 -20.43 3.13 9.86
CA ARG A 298 -20.47 1.65 9.78
C ARG A 298 -20.32 1.17 8.34
N ALA A 299 -21.05 1.77 7.40
CA ALA A 299 -20.96 1.41 5.98
C ALA A 299 -19.57 1.71 5.40
N ALA A 300 -18.99 2.87 5.70
CA ALA A 300 -17.64 3.23 5.26
C ALA A 300 -16.58 2.29 5.84
N SER A 301 -16.69 1.94 7.13
CA SER A 301 -15.82 0.96 7.78
C SER A 301 -15.91 -0.40 7.10
N TYR A 302 -17.11 -0.90 6.83
CA TYR A 302 -17.31 -2.17 6.13
C TYR A 302 -16.69 -2.14 4.73
N VAL A 303 -17.07 -1.15 3.90
CA VAL A 303 -16.58 -1.06 2.51
C VAL A 303 -15.06 -0.96 2.49
N ASN A 304 -14.47 -0.11 3.34
CA ASN A 304 -13.03 0.15 3.33
C ASN A 304 -12.19 -0.96 3.98
N ASN A 305 -12.60 -1.46 5.15
CA ASN A 305 -11.76 -2.34 5.96
C ASN A 305 -12.10 -3.83 5.78
N ASP A 306 -13.34 -4.17 5.40
CA ASP A 306 -13.88 -5.52 5.53
C ASP A 306 -14.15 -6.17 4.18
N LEU A 307 -14.73 -5.42 3.23
CA LEU A 307 -15.23 -5.92 1.94
C LEU A 307 -14.22 -6.81 1.21
N PHE A 308 -13.01 -6.28 0.98
CA PHE A 308 -11.99 -6.98 0.20
C PHE A 308 -11.46 -8.20 0.97
N MET A 309 -11.19 -8.05 2.27
CA MET A 309 -10.67 -9.13 3.11
C MET A 309 -11.69 -10.26 3.31
N ASN A 310 -12.97 -9.93 3.47
CA ASN A 310 -14.05 -10.93 3.52
C ASN A 310 -14.09 -11.76 2.25
N ALA A 311 -13.98 -11.12 1.08
CA ALA A 311 -13.99 -11.83 -0.19
C ALA A 311 -12.81 -12.80 -0.32
N ILE A 312 -11.58 -12.36 -0.05
CA ILE A 312 -10.37 -13.17 -0.32
C ILE A 312 -10.06 -14.18 0.80
N VAL A 313 -10.52 -13.94 2.02
CA VAL A 313 -10.30 -14.87 3.15
C VAL A 313 -11.45 -15.86 3.25
N ARG A 314 -12.70 -15.39 3.18
CA ARG A 314 -13.90 -16.20 3.46
C ARG A 314 -14.63 -16.64 2.19
N GLY A 315 -14.40 -15.98 1.07
CA GLY A 315 -15.16 -16.19 -0.17
C GLY A 315 -16.47 -15.40 -0.20
N ASP A 316 -16.61 -14.41 0.67
CA ASP A 316 -17.82 -13.60 0.79
C ASP A 316 -17.69 -12.34 -0.07
N LEU A 317 -18.19 -12.42 -1.30
CA LEU A 317 -18.22 -11.31 -2.25
C LEU A 317 -19.58 -10.60 -2.14
N ASP A 318 -19.57 -9.43 -1.52
CA ASP A 318 -20.64 -8.45 -1.60
C ASP A 318 -20.35 -7.55 -2.82
N ALA A 319 -21.05 -7.79 -3.92
CA ALA A 319 -20.71 -7.19 -5.20
C ALA A 319 -21.31 -5.78 -5.37
N ASP A 320 -22.37 -5.47 -4.63
CA ASP A 320 -22.99 -4.14 -4.65
C ASP A 320 -22.57 -3.24 -3.49
N ALA A 321 -21.80 -3.79 -2.54
CA ALA A 321 -21.18 -3.17 -1.38
C ALA A 321 -22.20 -2.60 -0.38
N ASP A 322 -23.38 -3.22 -0.28
CA ASP A 322 -24.47 -2.74 0.58
C ASP A 322 -24.38 -3.19 2.05
N GLY A 323 -23.41 -4.06 2.37
CA GLY A 323 -23.20 -4.61 3.70
C GLY A 323 -23.99 -5.89 3.97
N THR A 324 -24.72 -6.40 2.98
CA THR A 324 -25.45 -7.65 3.03
C THR A 324 -24.93 -8.60 1.96
N LEU A 325 -25.14 -9.90 2.14
CA LEU A 325 -24.75 -10.93 1.17
C LEU A 325 -26.01 -11.56 0.58
N THR A 326 -26.92 -10.70 0.11
CA THR A 326 -28.28 -11.09 -0.31
C THR A 326 -28.64 -10.67 -1.73
N GLY A 327 -27.83 -9.83 -2.36
CA GLY A 327 -27.98 -9.38 -3.72
C GLY A 327 -27.79 -10.52 -4.74
N PRO A 328 -28.32 -10.35 -5.97
CA PRO A 328 -28.29 -11.39 -7.00
C PRO A 328 -26.86 -11.72 -7.49
N THR A 329 -25.95 -10.75 -7.37
CA THR A 329 -24.55 -10.86 -7.75
C THR A 329 -23.63 -11.25 -6.60
N ASP A 330 -24.15 -11.32 -5.37
CA ASP A 330 -23.36 -11.64 -4.19
C ASP A 330 -23.06 -13.13 -4.14
N ARG A 331 -21.93 -13.47 -3.53
CA ARG A 331 -21.49 -14.85 -3.33
C ARG A 331 -21.06 -15.01 -1.89
N THR A 332 -21.37 -16.16 -1.32
CA THR A 332 -20.90 -16.56 0.00
C THR A 332 -20.06 -17.83 -0.14
N ASN A 333 -18.95 -17.90 0.59
CA ASN A 333 -18.05 -19.04 0.54
C ASN A 333 -17.64 -19.45 -0.88
N ASP A 334 -17.42 -18.48 -1.78
CA ASP A 334 -17.00 -18.73 -3.17
C ASP A 334 -15.62 -19.43 -3.18
N PRO A 335 -15.52 -20.68 -3.69
CA PRO A 335 -14.26 -21.43 -3.68
C PRO A 335 -13.18 -20.84 -4.59
N SER A 336 -13.54 -19.96 -5.53
CA SER A 336 -12.58 -19.24 -6.37
C SER A 336 -11.94 -18.05 -5.66
N LEU A 337 -12.49 -17.61 -4.52
CA LEU A 337 -12.02 -16.45 -3.77
C LEU A 337 -11.52 -16.80 -2.37
N ARG A 338 -12.19 -17.74 -1.69
CA ARG A 338 -11.89 -18.12 -0.31
C ARG A 338 -10.45 -18.59 -0.15
N ALA A 339 -9.81 -18.22 0.97
CA ALA A 339 -8.47 -18.65 1.37
C ALA A 339 -7.36 -18.29 0.36
N ARG A 340 -7.45 -17.11 -0.27
CA ARG A 340 -6.44 -16.54 -1.18
C ARG A 340 -5.56 -15.48 -0.48
N ALA A 341 -5.34 -15.62 0.82
CA ALA A 341 -4.46 -14.73 1.56
C ALA A 341 -3.68 -15.53 2.60
N ASP A 342 -2.35 -15.42 2.55
CA ASP A 342 -1.44 -16.07 3.49
C ASP A 342 -1.16 -15.22 4.75
N PHE A 343 -1.38 -13.92 4.63
CA PHE A 343 -1.20 -12.90 5.67
C PHE A 343 -2.11 -11.71 5.37
N ILE A 344 -2.10 -10.68 6.23
CA ILE A 344 -2.74 -9.40 6.00
C ILE A 344 -1.65 -8.35 5.89
N GLY A 345 -1.49 -7.74 4.71
CA GLY A 345 -0.74 -6.50 4.57
C GLY A 345 -1.61 -5.33 5.02
N LEU A 346 -1.19 -4.60 6.04
CA LEU A 346 -1.92 -3.46 6.61
C LEU A 346 -1.18 -2.15 6.33
N ASN A 347 -1.86 -1.24 5.64
CA ASN A 347 -1.49 0.16 5.56
C ASN A 347 -2.38 0.97 6.52
N TYR A 348 -1.77 1.73 7.43
CA TYR A 348 -2.50 2.54 8.42
C TYR A 348 -1.94 3.95 8.53
N TYR A 349 -2.81 4.95 8.42
CA TYR A 349 -2.43 6.37 8.52
C TYR A 349 -3.31 7.21 9.46
N GLY A 350 -4.54 6.80 9.79
CA GLY A 350 -5.35 7.55 10.76
C GLY A 350 -6.87 7.37 10.69
N LEU A 351 -7.56 8.47 10.99
CA LEU A 351 -9.01 8.58 11.20
C LEU A 351 -9.72 9.23 10.01
N SER A 352 -10.98 8.85 9.79
CA SER A 352 -11.98 9.58 9.00
C SER A 352 -13.23 9.87 9.82
N LEU A 353 -13.76 11.08 9.69
CA LEU A 353 -15.10 11.42 10.16
C LEU A 353 -16.09 11.31 9.01
N VAL A 354 -17.29 10.78 9.26
CA VAL A 354 -18.26 10.45 8.23
C VAL A 354 -19.55 11.24 8.44
N ARG A 355 -19.96 11.95 7.39
CA ARG A 355 -21.31 12.52 7.27
C ARG A 355 -22.23 11.54 6.58
N GLY A 356 -23.36 11.21 7.19
CA GLY A 356 -24.34 10.29 6.66
C GLY A 356 -25.08 10.83 5.44
N LEU A 357 -25.30 9.96 4.46
CA LEU A 357 -26.08 10.24 3.26
C LEU A 357 -27.19 9.18 3.12
N PRO A 358 -28.27 9.29 3.90
CA PRO A 358 -29.28 8.22 4.02
C PRO A 358 -30.08 7.99 2.72
N THR A 359 -30.05 8.93 1.77
CA THR A 359 -30.79 8.86 0.52
C THR A 359 -30.02 8.20 -0.63
N LEU A 360 -28.72 7.92 -0.46
CA LEU A 360 -27.92 7.22 -1.47
C LEU A 360 -27.78 5.73 -1.11
N PRO A 361 -28.04 4.81 -2.06
CA PRO A 361 -28.11 3.38 -1.76
C PRO A 361 -26.76 2.78 -1.36
N ILE A 362 -25.66 3.24 -2.00
CA ILE A 362 -24.30 2.68 -1.87
C ILE A 362 -23.43 3.58 -1.00
N LEU A 363 -23.41 4.87 -1.33
CA LEU A 363 -22.65 5.87 -0.59
C LEU A 363 -23.46 6.34 0.60
N ARG A 364 -23.59 5.49 1.62
CA ARG A 364 -24.34 5.80 2.84
C ARG A 364 -23.64 6.82 3.74
N GLY A 365 -22.40 7.20 3.42
CA GLY A 365 -21.69 8.28 4.08
C GLY A 365 -20.54 8.84 3.23
N LEU A 366 -20.21 10.11 3.50
CA LEU A 366 -19.05 10.80 2.94
C LEU A 366 -17.95 10.86 4.00
N PRO A 367 -16.86 10.08 3.85
CA PRO A 367 -15.71 10.19 4.73
C PRO A 367 -14.91 11.46 4.40
N GLN A 368 -14.55 12.18 5.45
CA GLN A 368 -13.61 13.29 5.44
C GLN A 368 -12.36 12.87 6.23
N GLN A 369 -11.18 13.21 5.70
CA GLN A 369 -9.88 12.91 6.33
C GLN A 369 -9.09 14.17 6.67
N THR A 370 -9.30 15.26 5.94
CA THR A 370 -8.62 16.53 6.11
C THR A 370 -9.50 17.53 6.84
N SER A 371 -8.88 18.49 7.51
CA SER A 371 -9.55 19.59 8.22
C SER A 371 -10.57 19.11 9.25
N LEU A 372 -10.27 17.96 9.89
CA LEU A 372 -11.12 17.39 10.92
C LEU A 372 -11.14 18.29 12.16
N PRO A 373 -12.33 18.53 12.76
CA PRO A 373 -12.49 19.37 13.95
C PRO A 373 -12.08 18.62 15.23
N THR A 374 -10.89 18.02 15.24
CA THR A 374 -10.34 17.29 16.39
C THR A 374 -9.19 18.09 17.03
N PRO A 375 -8.89 17.83 18.31
CA PRO A 375 -7.71 18.39 18.97
C PRO A 375 -6.42 17.60 18.66
N LEU A 376 -6.47 16.61 17.75
CA LEU A 376 -5.31 15.77 17.46
C LEU A 376 -4.24 16.59 16.71
N PRO A 377 -2.95 16.29 16.95
CA PRO A 377 -1.88 16.76 16.08
C PRO A 377 -2.14 16.34 14.63
N LYS A 378 -1.58 17.10 13.68
CA LYS A 378 -1.82 16.88 12.24
C LYS A 378 -0.53 16.75 11.45
N SER A 379 -0.58 16.01 10.35
CA SER A 379 0.46 15.91 9.34
C SER A 379 0.47 17.11 8.39
N ASP A 380 1.47 17.20 7.52
CA ASP A 380 1.52 18.20 6.45
C ASP A 380 0.43 18.01 5.37
N LEU A 381 -0.24 16.86 5.37
CA LEU A 381 -1.45 16.61 4.56
C LEU A 381 -2.74 16.95 5.32
N ASP A 382 -2.65 17.58 6.49
CA ASP A 382 -3.78 17.93 7.35
C ASP A 382 -4.55 16.69 7.89
N TRP A 383 -3.86 15.55 7.98
CA TRP A 383 -4.40 14.30 8.55
C TRP A 383 -4.10 14.20 10.03
N ASP A 384 -5.11 13.80 10.81
CA ASP A 384 -4.96 13.56 12.25
C ASP A 384 -3.98 12.42 12.57
N LEU A 385 -3.08 12.66 13.51
CA LEU A 385 -2.15 11.65 14.04
C LEU A 385 -2.85 10.88 15.16
N TYR A 386 -3.23 9.63 14.89
CA TYR A 386 -4.09 8.86 15.78
C TYR A 386 -3.57 7.45 16.09
N PRO A 387 -2.46 7.30 16.83
CA PRO A 387 -1.88 5.99 17.15
C PRO A 387 -2.85 5.05 17.89
N GLN A 388 -3.78 5.57 18.68
CA GLN A 388 -4.81 4.77 19.37
C GLN A 388 -5.72 4.04 18.39
N GLY A 389 -6.05 4.69 17.27
CA GLY A 389 -6.84 4.08 16.20
C GLY A 389 -6.13 2.91 15.55
N PHE A 390 -4.79 2.91 15.54
CA PHE A 390 -4.01 1.82 15.00
C PHE A 390 -4.25 0.51 15.77
N LEU A 391 -4.35 0.61 17.10
CA LEU A 391 -4.67 -0.55 17.95
C LEU A 391 -6.07 -1.10 17.68
N LEU A 392 -7.04 -0.21 17.44
CA LEU A 392 -8.42 -0.60 17.10
C LEU A 392 -8.43 -1.42 15.81
N VAL A 393 -7.80 -0.89 14.75
CA VAL A 393 -7.70 -1.57 13.45
C VAL A 393 -6.98 -2.92 13.59
N LEU A 394 -5.84 -2.96 14.30
CA LEU A 394 -5.12 -4.22 14.54
C LEU A 394 -6.00 -5.27 15.23
N ARG A 395 -6.78 -4.87 16.25
CA ARG A 395 -7.71 -5.77 16.96
C ARG A 395 -8.84 -6.26 16.06
N GLU A 396 -9.38 -5.43 15.17
CA GLU A 396 -10.42 -5.83 14.21
C GLU A 396 -9.92 -6.95 13.28
N LEU A 397 -8.67 -6.87 12.84
CA LEU A 397 -8.07 -7.85 11.93
C LEU A 397 -7.94 -9.26 12.53
N ARG A 398 -7.95 -9.40 13.86
CA ARG A 398 -7.89 -10.71 14.55
C ARG A 398 -8.96 -11.69 14.05
N ARG A 399 -10.13 -11.20 13.61
CA ARG A 399 -11.26 -12.02 13.12
C ARG A 399 -10.96 -12.80 11.83
N PHE A 400 -9.89 -12.46 11.12
CA PHE A 400 -9.47 -13.17 9.91
C PHE A 400 -8.49 -14.32 10.23
N ASN A 401 -7.93 -14.35 11.45
CA ASN A 401 -7.02 -15.40 11.91
C ASN A 401 -5.83 -15.63 10.96
N LEU A 402 -5.25 -14.53 10.48
CA LEU A 402 -4.05 -14.51 9.63
C LEU A 402 -2.96 -13.67 10.30
N PRO A 403 -1.67 -13.95 10.02
CA PRO A 403 -0.58 -13.08 10.41
C PRO A 403 -0.73 -11.67 9.84
N ILE A 404 -0.31 -10.66 10.57
CA ILE A 404 -0.37 -9.25 10.16
C ILE A 404 1.04 -8.75 9.86
N LEU A 405 1.21 -8.09 8.72
CA LEU A 405 2.38 -7.29 8.37
C LEU A 405 1.91 -5.85 8.19
N VAL A 406 2.46 -4.92 8.97
CA VAL A 406 2.22 -3.49 8.71
C VAL A 406 3.05 -3.13 7.48
N THR A 407 2.42 -3.11 6.31
CA THR A 407 3.08 -2.92 5.00
C THR A 407 3.32 -1.46 4.66
N GLU A 408 2.58 -0.55 5.31
CA GLU A 408 2.86 0.89 5.36
C GLU A 408 2.35 1.52 6.67
N ASN A 409 3.17 2.39 7.23
CA ASN A 409 2.78 3.37 8.22
C ASN A 409 3.80 4.52 8.15
N GLY A 410 3.33 5.76 8.17
CA GLY A 410 4.22 6.89 7.89
C GLY A 410 3.58 8.25 8.11
N LEU A 411 4.40 9.29 7.98
CA LEU A 411 3.98 10.66 8.21
C LEU A 411 4.58 11.63 7.17
N ALA A 412 3.70 12.38 6.50
CA ALA A 412 4.06 13.59 5.77
C ALA A 412 4.53 14.68 6.76
N ASP A 413 5.82 14.97 6.74
CA ASP A 413 6.50 15.92 7.63
C ASP A 413 7.77 16.47 6.95
N ALA A 414 7.61 17.51 6.14
CA ALA A 414 8.70 18.21 5.45
C ALA A 414 9.74 18.80 6.41
N SER A 415 9.34 19.14 7.64
CA SER A 415 10.27 19.63 8.67
C SER A 415 11.12 18.51 9.28
N GLY A 416 10.64 17.27 9.23
CA GLY A 416 11.24 16.11 9.89
C GLY A 416 11.16 16.12 11.43
N THR A 417 10.44 17.06 12.03
CA THR A 417 10.39 17.25 13.49
C THR A 417 9.37 16.35 14.19
N ASN A 418 8.28 16.01 13.52
CA ASN A 418 7.16 15.24 14.05
C ASN A 418 7.32 13.73 13.80
N ARG A 419 8.00 13.34 12.71
CA ARG A 419 8.20 11.94 12.32
C ARG A 419 8.83 11.06 13.41
N PRO A 420 9.85 11.50 14.17
CA PRO A 420 10.39 10.71 15.29
C PRO A 420 9.33 10.31 16.33
N ARG A 421 8.47 11.26 16.73
CA ARG A 421 7.40 11.02 17.71
C ARG A 421 6.36 10.07 17.14
N TYR A 422 5.93 10.32 15.90
CA TYR A 422 4.95 9.48 15.20
C TYR A 422 5.40 8.02 15.14
N LEU A 423 6.64 7.80 14.68
CA LEU A 423 7.23 6.47 14.55
C LEU A 423 7.28 5.76 15.91
N ALA A 424 7.77 6.44 16.95
CA ALA A 424 7.85 5.86 18.29
C ALA A 424 6.48 5.50 18.86
N GLU A 425 5.46 6.37 18.72
CA GLU A 425 4.12 6.11 19.24
C GLU A 425 3.42 4.96 18.51
N HIS A 426 3.49 4.93 17.17
CA HIS A 426 2.83 3.88 16.39
C HIS A 426 3.51 2.52 16.58
N LEU A 427 4.84 2.46 16.63
CA LEU A 427 5.55 1.21 16.96
C LEU A 427 5.31 0.76 18.40
N ALA A 428 5.09 1.68 19.35
CA ALA A 428 4.70 1.31 20.70
C ALA A 428 3.31 0.66 20.73
N ILE A 429 2.38 1.11 19.87
CA ILE A 429 1.07 0.48 19.68
C ILE A 429 1.18 -0.90 19.01
N VAL A 430 2.06 -1.06 18.03
CA VAL A 430 2.35 -2.37 17.43
C VAL A 430 2.90 -3.34 18.49
N ALA A 431 3.88 -2.90 19.28
CA ALA A 431 4.42 -3.68 20.38
C ALA A 431 3.32 -4.06 21.38
N ARG A 432 2.40 -3.14 21.70
CA ARG A 432 1.23 -3.42 22.55
C ARG A 432 0.32 -4.48 21.94
N ALA A 433 -0.04 -4.35 20.66
CA ALA A 433 -0.87 -5.34 19.97
C ALA A 433 -0.25 -6.75 20.04
N ILE A 434 1.07 -6.86 19.83
CA ILE A 434 1.81 -8.12 19.98
C ILE A 434 1.69 -8.67 21.41
N ARG A 435 1.86 -7.81 22.43
CA ARG A 435 1.68 -8.21 23.84
C ARG A 435 0.26 -8.63 24.19
N GLU A 436 -0.73 -8.11 23.48
CA GLU A 436 -2.14 -8.55 23.56
C GLU A 436 -2.43 -9.83 22.77
N GLY A 437 -1.39 -10.46 22.20
CA GLY A 437 -1.44 -11.76 21.52
C GLY A 437 -1.88 -11.68 20.06
N LEU A 438 -1.69 -10.54 19.39
CA LEU A 438 -1.86 -10.45 17.94
C LEU A 438 -0.58 -10.93 17.25
N ASP A 439 -0.73 -11.70 16.17
CA ASP A 439 0.38 -12.22 15.36
C ASP A 439 0.83 -11.15 14.36
N VAL A 440 1.51 -10.10 14.86
CA VAL A 440 2.13 -9.07 14.01
C VAL A 440 3.60 -9.42 13.79
N ARG A 441 4.00 -9.60 12.52
CA ARG A 441 5.30 -10.16 12.15
C ARG A 441 6.27 -9.17 11.52
N GLY A 442 5.82 -7.94 11.24
CA GLY A 442 6.68 -6.93 10.64
C GLY A 442 6.06 -5.56 10.55
N TYR A 443 6.94 -4.58 10.34
CA TYR A 443 6.63 -3.17 10.16
C TYR A 443 7.46 -2.58 9.03
N PHE A 444 6.78 -1.94 8.09
CA PHE A 444 7.35 -1.24 6.94
C PHE A 444 6.99 0.24 7.01
N HIS A 445 7.99 1.09 7.28
CA HIS A 445 7.81 2.54 7.28
C HIS A 445 7.55 3.05 5.86
N TRP A 446 6.52 3.87 5.68
CA TRP A 446 6.32 4.66 4.46
C TRP A 446 6.93 6.05 4.66
N SER A 447 8.07 6.36 4.04
CA SER A 447 8.88 5.54 3.12
C SER A 447 10.37 5.69 3.44
N ILE A 448 11.23 4.88 2.82
CA ILE A 448 12.69 5.00 3.07
C ILE A 448 13.23 6.36 2.63
N ILE A 449 12.72 6.88 1.50
CA ILE A 449 13.14 8.13 0.89
C ILE A 449 11.92 8.98 0.53
N ASP A 450 12.09 10.30 0.54
CA ASP A 450 11.10 11.20 -0.08
C ASP A 450 10.87 10.81 -1.54
N ASN A 451 9.62 10.94 -1.99
CA ASN A 451 9.19 10.46 -3.28
C ASN A 451 8.11 11.38 -3.91
N PHE A 452 7.60 11.00 -5.07
CA PHE A 452 6.48 11.67 -5.74
C PHE A 452 5.15 11.20 -5.12
N GLU A 453 4.47 12.07 -4.37
CA GLU A 453 3.21 11.76 -3.69
C GLU A 453 2.01 12.08 -4.60
N TRP A 454 1.86 11.30 -5.67
CA TRP A 454 0.64 11.26 -6.49
C TRP A 454 0.12 12.65 -6.94
N ALA A 455 -1.09 13.05 -6.52
CA ALA A 455 -1.69 14.32 -6.94
C ALA A 455 -1.05 15.53 -6.24
N GLU A 456 -0.34 15.30 -5.13
CA GLU A 456 0.29 16.27 -4.25
C GLU A 456 1.75 16.56 -4.65
N GLY A 457 2.27 15.83 -5.65
CA GLY A 457 3.59 16.06 -6.24
C GLY A 457 4.71 15.86 -5.22
N PHE A 458 5.68 16.77 -5.18
CA PHE A 458 6.85 16.67 -4.30
C PHE A 458 6.72 17.45 -2.99
N CYS A 459 5.55 18.00 -2.72
CA CYS A 459 5.35 18.76 -1.49
C CYS A 459 5.41 17.86 -0.24
N PRO A 460 4.59 16.81 -0.11
CA PRO A 460 4.62 15.97 1.08
C PRO A 460 5.92 15.17 1.16
N ARG A 461 6.51 15.10 2.36
CA ARG A 461 7.75 14.37 2.61
C ARG A 461 7.52 13.25 3.60
N PHE A 462 7.61 12.00 3.16
CA PHE A 462 7.40 10.81 3.99
C PHE A 462 8.71 10.10 4.39
N GLY A 463 9.83 10.47 3.77
CA GLY A 463 11.08 9.73 3.86
C GLY A 463 11.68 9.69 5.25
N LEU A 464 12.26 8.55 5.62
CA LEU A 464 13.32 8.51 6.64
C LEU A 464 14.57 9.27 6.15
N TYR A 465 14.76 9.33 4.83
CA TYR A 465 15.77 10.12 4.15
C TYR A 465 15.11 11.14 3.22
N THR A 466 15.53 12.39 3.34
CA THR A 466 15.14 13.44 2.39
C THR A 466 15.95 13.30 1.11
N VAL A 467 15.30 13.55 -0.04
CA VAL A 467 15.97 13.65 -1.34
C VAL A 467 16.07 15.11 -1.74
N ASP A 468 17.29 15.59 -2.02
CA ASP A 468 17.49 16.93 -2.58
C ASP A 468 17.21 16.93 -4.09
N TYR A 469 15.99 17.29 -4.47
CA TYR A 469 15.57 17.36 -5.88
C TYR A 469 16.25 18.48 -6.68
N ARG A 470 16.98 19.40 -6.04
CA ARG A 470 17.76 20.45 -6.74
C ARG A 470 19.17 19.98 -7.07
N ASP A 471 19.67 18.99 -6.33
CA ASP A 471 20.95 18.36 -6.59
C ASP A 471 20.80 17.36 -7.75
N PRO A 472 21.57 17.48 -8.85
CA PRO A 472 21.55 16.50 -9.93
C PRO A 472 21.91 15.07 -9.46
N SER A 473 22.68 14.94 -8.39
CA SER A 473 22.99 13.64 -7.77
C SER A 473 21.84 13.05 -6.97
N ARG A 474 20.75 13.80 -6.73
CA ARG A 474 19.60 13.36 -5.92
C ARG A 474 20.01 12.77 -4.58
N ARG A 475 20.93 13.43 -3.88
CA ARG A 475 21.50 12.94 -2.62
C ARG A 475 20.41 12.60 -1.60
N ARG A 476 20.52 11.42 -0.97
CA ARG A 476 19.70 10.97 0.17
C ARG A 476 20.34 11.47 1.46
N ILE A 477 19.56 12.16 2.29
CA ILE A 477 20.03 12.81 3.53
C ILE A 477 19.18 12.28 4.70
N PRO A 478 19.76 11.65 5.73
CA PRO A 478 18.99 11.10 6.83
C PRO A 478 18.24 12.19 7.59
N THR A 479 16.98 11.94 7.91
CA THR A 479 16.18 12.75 8.84
C THR A 479 16.39 12.26 10.28
N PRO A 480 15.98 13.03 11.31
CA PRO A 480 16.03 12.55 12.70
C PRO A 480 15.27 11.23 12.92
N ALA A 481 14.24 10.95 12.12
CA ALA A 481 13.47 9.71 12.23
C ALA A 481 14.26 8.47 11.79
N ALA A 482 15.29 8.61 10.94
CA ALA A 482 16.18 7.50 10.58
C ALA A 482 16.92 6.98 11.82
N GLU A 483 17.40 7.88 12.68
CA GLU A 483 18.02 7.52 13.95
C GLU A 483 17.01 6.89 14.93
N THR A 484 15.79 7.42 15.00
CA THR A 484 14.71 6.81 15.81
C THR A 484 14.41 5.38 15.37
N MET A 485 14.29 5.13 14.06
CA MET A 485 14.08 3.79 13.52
C MET A 485 15.23 2.86 13.90
N ARG A 486 16.48 3.30 13.67
CA ARG A 486 17.69 2.54 14.03
C ARG A 486 17.72 2.17 15.51
N ARG A 487 17.43 3.12 16.40
CA ARG A 487 17.40 2.90 17.86
C ARG A 487 16.34 1.89 18.27
N ILE A 488 15.13 1.96 17.71
CA ILE A 488 14.06 0.99 18.03
C ILE A 488 14.48 -0.41 17.62
N ILE A 489 15.12 -0.56 16.46
CA ILE A 489 15.62 -1.85 15.97
C ILE A 489 16.76 -2.35 16.86
N ASP A 490 17.74 -1.51 17.19
CA ASP A 490 18.90 -1.85 18.03
C ASP A 490 18.48 -2.26 19.45
N GLU A 491 17.53 -1.54 20.04
CA GLU A 491 16.95 -1.86 21.35
C GLU A 491 15.95 -3.03 21.27
N ASN A 492 15.51 -3.41 20.06
CA ASN A 492 14.41 -4.33 19.75
C ASN A 492 13.13 -4.03 20.55
N GLN A 493 12.87 -2.76 20.87
CA GLN A 493 11.71 -2.31 21.64
C GLN A 493 11.52 -0.79 21.53
N VAL A 494 10.35 -0.29 21.90
CA VAL A 494 10.13 1.14 22.15
C VAL A 494 10.27 1.46 23.63
N SER A 495 11.46 1.92 24.03
CA SER A 495 11.79 2.21 25.43
C SER A 495 11.07 3.45 25.98
N ASP A 496 10.88 3.50 27.31
CA ASP A 496 10.37 4.69 27.99
C ASP A 496 11.30 5.91 27.81
N ALA A 497 12.61 5.66 27.71
CA ALA A 497 13.60 6.71 27.46
C ALA A 497 13.36 7.35 26.09
N LEU A 498 13.24 6.53 25.03
CA LEU A 498 12.95 7.03 23.69
C LEU A 498 11.68 7.88 23.64
N LEU A 499 10.57 7.40 24.23
CA LEU A 499 9.29 8.15 24.25
C LEU A 499 9.36 9.48 25.01
N ARG A 500 10.29 9.65 25.96
CA ARG A 500 10.53 10.92 26.66
C ARG A 500 11.46 11.85 25.87
N GLU A 501 12.38 11.29 25.09
CA GLU A 501 13.38 12.03 24.32
C GLU A 501 12.83 12.59 23.01
N VAL A 502 11.94 11.85 22.33
CA VAL A 502 11.32 12.34 21.09
C VAL A 502 10.47 13.58 21.37
N PRO A 503 10.59 14.63 20.54
CA PRO A 503 9.93 15.90 20.80
C PRO A 503 8.40 15.77 20.77
N ALA A 504 7.70 16.68 21.45
CA ALA A 504 6.27 16.84 21.28
C ALA A 504 5.94 17.25 19.83
N TYR A 505 4.73 16.94 19.39
CA TYR A 505 4.28 17.36 18.07
C TYR A 505 4.22 18.89 17.94
N HIS A 506 4.72 19.38 16.81
CA HIS A 506 4.65 20.77 16.38
C HIS A 506 3.54 20.94 15.33
N PRO A 507 3.02 22.16 15.14
CA PRO A 507 2.09 22.45 14.05
C PRO A 507 2.66 22.02 12.69
N PRO A 508 1.83 21.46 11.78
CA PRO A 508 2.28 21.07 10.45
C PRO A 508 2.65 22.31 9.61
N THR A 509 3.53 22.11 8.65
CA THR A 509 3.89 23.14 7.65
C THR A 509 2.81 23.30 6.58
N LEU A 510 1.99 22.26 6.38
CA LEU A 510 0.93 22.14 5.38
C LEU A 510 1.44 22.26 3.94
N CYS A 511 0.97 21.32 3.10
CA CYS A 511 1.24 21.39 1.68
C CYS A 511 0.36 22.42 0.97
N HIS A 512 0.99 23.49 0.50
CA HIS A 512 0.35 24.53 -0.29
C HIS A 512 0.89 24.54 -1.72
N PRO A 513 0.06 24.90 -2.72
CA PRO A 513 0.56 25.20 -4.06
C PRO A 513 1.68 26.26 -3.99
N ARG A 514 2.74 26.11 -4.78
CA ARG A 514 3.76 27.15 -4.91
C ARG A 514 3.06 28.40 -5.43
N THR A 515 3.13 29.49 -4.68
CA THR A 515 2.67 30.80 -5.13
C THR A 515 3.72 31.38 -6.08
N ASP A 516 3.81 30.86 -7.30
CA ASP A 516 4.63 31.48 -8.34
C ASP A 516 3.85 32.69 -8.89
N ALA A 517 4.03 33.82 -8.23
CA ALA A 517 3.93 35.14 -8.85
C ALA A 517 5.21 35.92 -8.55
N GLY A 518 6.36 35.31 -8.85
CA GLY A 518 7.60 36.01 -9.10
C GLY A 518 7.68 36.28 -10.61
N THR A 519 7.47 37.54 -10.97
CA THR A 519 7.63 38.14 -12.31
C THR A 519 8.88 37.74 -13.05
#